data_AF-F5BUL8-F1
#
_entry.id   AF-F5BUL8-F1
#
_cell.length_a   1.000
_cell.length_b   1.000
_cell.length_c   1.000
_cell.angle_alpha   90.00
_cell.angle_beta   90.00
_cell.angle_gamma   90.00
#
_symmetry.space_group_name_H-M   'P 1'
#
loop_
_entity.id
_entity.type
_entity.pdbx_description
1 polymer ?
#
loop_
_entity_poly.entity_id
_entity_poly.type
_entity_poly.pdbx_seq_one_letter_code
_entity_poly.pdbx_strand_id
1 'polypeptide(L)' 'ALRSAAQMVSYEVSIGLLPISVILCAGSCNFSEIVLAQTRIWFVFPLFPVFLMFFIPCLAETNRAP' A
#
# COMPACT_ATOMS: atom_id res chain seq x y z
N ALA A 1 -16.02 -18.97 -11.02
CA ALA A 1 -16.17 -17.57 -11.47
C ALA A 1 -16.49 -16.64 -10.30
N LEU A 2 -17.67 -16.75 -9.66
CA LEU A 2 -18.11 -15.80 -8.61
C LEU A 2 -17.18 -15.71 -7.38
N ARG A 3 -16.66 -16.84 -6.88
CA ARG A 3 -15.70 -16.87 -5.76
C ARG A 3 -14.36 -16.20 -6.09
N SER A 4 -13.87 -16.38 -7.31
CA SER A 4 -12.61 -15.80 -7.76
C SER A 4 -12.72 -14.29 -7.95
N ALA A 5 -13.86 -13.81 -8.49
CA ALA A 5 -14.15 -12.39 -8.59
C ALA A 5 -14.26 -11.72 -7.22
N ALA A 6 -14.91 -12.38 -6.24
CA ALA A 6 -15.00 -11.88 -4.87
C ALA A 6 -13.62 -11.82 -4.17
N GLN A 7 -12.73 -12.78 -4.42
CA GLN A 7 -11.35 -12.73 -3.92
C GLN A 7 -10.54 -11.59 -4.54
N MET A 8 -10.67 -11.37 -5.85
CA MET A 8 -9.99 -10.29 -6.55
C MET A 8 -10.42 -8.92 -5.98
N VAL A 9 -11.73 -8.68 -5.88
CA VAL A 9 -12.27 -7.44 -5.30
C VAL A 9 -11.83 -7.24 -3.84
N SER A 10 -11.81 -8.31 -3.04
CA SER A 10 -11.34 -8.22 -1.64
C SER A 10 -9.86 -7.83 -1.55
N TYR A 11 -9.04 -8.31 -2.49
CA TYR A 11 -7.62 -7.98 -2.58
C TYR A 11 -7.41 -6.53 -3.05
N GLU A 12 -8.16 -6.10 -4.06
CA GLU A 12 -8.11 -4.75 -4.62
C GLU A 12 -8.51 -3.69 -3.58
N VAL A 13 -9.57 -3.97 -2.80
CA VAL A 13 -9.99 -3.11 -1.68
C VAL A 13 -8.90 -3.06 -0.61
N SER A 14 -8.26 -4.18 -0.29
CA SER A 14 -7.18 -4.22 0.71
C SER A 14 -5.95 -3.40 0.26
N ILE A 15 -5.58 -3.46 -1.02
CA ILE A 15 -4.50 -2.64 -1.62
C ILE A 15 -4.82 -1.14 -1.53
N GLY A 16 -6.06 -0.75 -1.83
CA GLY A 16 -6.49 0.65 -1.78
C GLY A 16 -6.52 1.23 -0.36
N LEU A 17 -6.79 0.39 0.65
CA LEU A 17 -6.88 0.82 2.05
C LEU A 17 -5.52 0.92 2.76
N LEU A 18 -4.52 0.14 2.35
CA LEU A 18 -3.17 0.16 2.93
C LEU A 18 -2.48 1.55 2.92
N PRO A 19 -2.47 2.33 1.82
CA PRO A 19 -1.84 3.66 1.79
C PRO A 19 -2.51 4.70 2.69
N ILE A 20 -3.73 4.46 3.18
CA ILE A 20 -4.40 5.35 4.15
C ILE A 20 -3.57 5.50 5.43
N SER A 21 -2.91 4.43 5.86
CA SER A 21 -2.01 4.47 7.02
C SER A 21 -0.81 5.40 6.81
N VAL A 22 -0.26 5.44 5.58
CA VAL A 22 0.84 6.35 5.21
C VAL A 22 0.37 7.79 5.12
N ILE A 23 -0.83 8.01 4.56
CA ILE A 23 -1.46 9.34 4.50
C ILE A 23 -1.73 9.87 5.91
N LEU A 24 -2.17 9.02 6.83
CA LEU A 24 -2.39 9.40 8.23
C LEU A 24 -1.09 9.78 8.94
N CYS A 25 0.01 9.07 8.66
CA CYS A 25 1.34 9.43 9.18
C CYS A 25 1.91 10.72 8.57
N ALA A 26 1.60 11.02 7.30
CA ALA A 26 2.04 12.24 6.63
C ALA A 26 1.16 13.46 6.96
N GLY A 27 -0.10 13.26 7.38
CA GLY A 27 -1.06 14.33 7.70
C GLY A 27 -1.61 15.08 6.49
N SER A 28 -1.26 14.67 5.27
CA SER A 28 -1.67 15.32 4.02
C SER A 28 -1.78 14.29 2.90
N CYS A 29 -2.72 14.49 1.99
CA CYS A 29 -2.86 13.69 0.75
C CYS A 29 -1.94 14.18 -0.38
N ASN A 30 -1.15 15.24 -0.15
CA ASN A 30 -0.22 15.74 -1.15
C ASN A 30 1.05 14.89 -1.18
N PHE A 31 1.39 14.35 -2.35
CA PHE A 31 2.60 13.56 -2.53
C PHE A 31 3.89 14.30 -2.14
N SER A 32 3.97 15.62 -2.37
CA SER A 32 5.14 16.41 -1.94
C SER A 32 5.28 16.45 -0.42
N GLU A 33 4.17 16.60 0.31
CA GLU A 33 4.18 16.59 1.78
C GLU A 33 4.52 15.20 2.34
N ILE A 34 4.05 14.14 1.68
CA ILE A 34 4.38 12.75 2.03
C ILE A 34 5.88 12.49 1.89
N VAL A 35 6.54 13.02 0.85
CA VAL A 35 7.99 12.91 0.67
C VAL A 35 8.73 13.76 1.70
N LEU A 36 8.25 14.97 1.99
CA LEU A 36 8.84 15.86 2.99
C LEU A 36 8.76 15.25 4.40
N ALA A 37 7.65 14.58 4.74
CA ALA A 37 7.48 13.86 6.00
C ALA A 37 8.45 12.67 6.17
N GLN A 38 8.96 12.12 5.07
CA GLN A 38 9.95 11.03 5.07
C GLN A 38 11.41 11.51 5.26
N THR A 39 11.65 12.81 5.39
CA THR A 39 13.00 13.39 5.51
C THR A 39 13.77 12.87 6.74
N ARG A 40 13.08 12.59 7.85
CA ARG A 40 13.70 12.13 9.10
C ARG A 40 13.88 10.60 9.14
N ILE A 41 12.81 9.87 8.86
CA ILE A 41 12.76 8.40 8.83
C ILE A 41 11.87 7.99 7.66
N TRP A 42 12.34 7.02 6.88
CA TRP A 42 11.53 6.45 5.82
C TRP A 42 10.37 5.65 6.40
N PHE A 43 9.16 5.80 5.85
CA PHE A 43 7.97 5.07 6.31
C PHE A 43 8.11 3.54 6.19
N VAL A 44 9.09 3.04 5.43
CA VAL A 44 9.41 1.61 5.33
C VAL A 44 9.81 1.02 6.70
N PHE A 45 10.49 1.76 7.57
CA PHE A 45 10.92 1.25 8.87
C PHE A 45 9.76 1.12 9.90
N PRO A 46 8.98 2.17 10.19
CA PRO A 46 7.87 2.07 11.13
C PRO A 46 6.68 1.28 10.57
N LEU A 47 6.47 1.27 9.25
CA LEU A 47 5.36 0.58 8.59
C LEU A 47 5.82 -0.65 7.80
N PHE A 48 6.89 -1.32 8.21
CA PHE A 48 7.43 -2.50 7.51
C PHE A 48 6.39 -3.59 7.16
N PRO A 49 5.51 -4.04 8.08
CA PRO A 49 4.50 -5.05 7.73
C PRO A 49 3.44 -4.52 6.75
N VAL A 50 3.09 -3.24 6.82
CA VAL A 50 2.17 -2.58 5.86
C VAL A 50 2.82 -2.48 4.48
N PHE A 51 4.11 -2.16 4.44
CA PHE A 51 4.89 -2.12 3.21
C PHE A 51 4.90 -3.49 2.52
N LEU A 52 5.13 -4.59 3.26
CA LEU A 52 5.06 -5.94 2.69
C LEU A 52 3.66 -6.29 2.19
N MET A 53 2.62 -5.97 2.96
CA MET A 53 1.23 -6.19 2.54
C MET A 53 0.84 -5.36 1.31
N PHE A 54 1.47 -4.22 1.07
CA PHE A 54 1.28 -3.42 -0.14
C PHE A 54 2.14 -3.94 -1.31
N PHE A 55 3.37 -4.37 -1.04
CA PHE A 55 4.33 -4.79 -2.04
C PHE A 55 3.94 -6.10 -2.73
N ILE A 56 3.47 -7.11 -1.97
CA ILE A 56 3.11 -8.43 -2.51
C ILE A 56 1.98 -8.35 -3.57
N PRO A 57 0.85 -7.67 -3.30
CA PRO A 57 -0.19 -7.47 -4.31
C PRO A 57 0.24 -6.58 -5.48
N CYS A 58 1.01 -5.51 -5.25
CA CYS A 58 1.51 -4.67 -6.35
C CYS A 58 2.41 -5.46 -7.31
N LEU A 59 3.18 -6.42 -6.78
CA LEU A 59 3.98 -7.34 -7.57
C LEU A 59 3.07 -8.30 -8.37
N ALA A 60 2.02 -8.82 -7.74
CA ALA A 60 1.03 -9.68 -8.39
C ALA A 60 0.25 -8.97 -9.51
N GLU A 61 -0.15 -7.70 -9.30
CA GLU A 61 -0.85 -6.86 -10.28
C GLU A 61 0.01 -6.55 -11.52
N THR A 62 1.32 -6.36 -11.33
CA THR A 62 2.25 -6.15 -12.45
C THR A 62 2.52 -7.41 -13.28
N ASN A 63 1.79 -8.51 -13.02
CA ASN A 63 1.93 -9.80 -13.72
C ASN A 63 3.38 -10.34 -13.71
N ARG A 64 4.22 -9.84 -12.79
CA ARG A 64 5.48 -10.51 -12.48
C ARG A 64 5.16 -11.57 -11.44
N ALA A 65 5.08 -12.79 -11.94
CA ALA A 65 4.95 -14.00 -11.16
C ALA A 65 6.01 -14.06 -10.03
N PRO A 66 5.90 -15.01 -9.08
CA PRO A 66 7.12 -15.68 -8.67
C PRO A 66 7.85 -16.27 -9.89
#